data_AF-G0NXC5-F1
#
_entry.id   AF-G0NXC5-F1
#
_cell.length_a   1.000
_cell.length_b   1.000
_cell.length_c   1.000
_cell.angle_alpha   90.00
_cell.angle_beta   90.00
_cell.angle_gamma   90.00
#
_symmetry.space_group_name_H-M   'P 1'
#
loop_
_entity.id
_entity.type
_entity.pdbx_description
1 polymer ?
#
loop_
_entity_poly.entity_id
_entity_poly.type
_entity_poly.pdbx_seq_one_letter_code
_entity_poly.pdbx_strand_id
1 'polypeptide(L)'
;MSNTSVSLKTLHFLLQHMEANKRFEICQRCPALREFEKSVPLKIKSLVLKESYVAVNDTTYKLGIIRKCKVGEAPRYVTYANEMGCVWD
;
A
#
# COMPACT_ATOMS: atom_id res chain seq x y z
N MET A 1 4.13 2.17 34.53
CA MET A 1 3.63 2.60 33.22
C MET A 1 2.87 1.42 32.62
N SER A 2 1.54 1.48 32.55
CA SER A 2 0.72 0.39 32.03
C SER A 2 0.87 0.33 30.51
N ASN A 3 1.71 -0.59 30.02
CA ASN A 3 1.70 -0.99 28.62
C ASN A 3 0.31 -1.56 28.32
N THR A 4 -0.53 -0.80 27.62
CA THR A 4 -1.87 -1.21 27.23
C THR A 4 -1.74 -2.45 26.34
N SER A 5 -1.95 -3.63 26.90
CA SER A 5 -2.04 -4.85 26.11
C SER A 5 -3.33 -4.75 25.30
N VAL A 6 -3.23 -4.33 24.05
CA VAL A 6 -4.35 -4.49 23.12
C VAL A 6 -4.61 -5.99 23.01
N SER A 7 -5.77 -6.43 23.49
CA SER A 7 -6.21 -7.81 23.32
C SER A 7 -6.30 -8.12 21.82
N LEU A 8 -5.82 -9.29 21.39
CA LEU A 8 -5.95 -9.73 20.01
C LEU A 8 -7.41 -9.68 19.53
N LYS A 9 -8.38 -9.94 20.42
CA LYS A 9 -9.81 -9.82 20.10
C LYS A 9 -10.22 -8.39 19.76
N THR A 10 -9.71 -7.40 20.50
CA THR A 10 -9.97 -5.99 20.23
C THR A 10 -9.37 -5.58 18.89
N LEU A 11 -8.13 -6.01 18.62
CA LEU A 11 -7.48 -5.74 17.33
C LEU A 11 -8.24 -6.37 16.17
N HIS A 12 -8.71 -7.62 16.31
CA HIS A 12 -9.54 -8.29 15.31
C HIS A 12 -10.79 -7.48 14.98
N PHE A 13 -11.52 -7.07 16.02
CA PHE A 13 -12.75 -6.29 15.88
C PHE A 13 -12.48 -4.95 15.19
N LEU A 14 -11.40 -4.25 15.56
CA LEU A 14 -11.02 -3.00 14.90
C LEU A 14 -10.72 -3.20 13.42
N LEU A 15 -9.90 -4.20 13.06
CA LEU A 15 -9.55 -4.49 11.67
C LEU A 15 -10.77 -4.90 10.84
N GLN A 16 -11.75 -5.58 11.42
CA GLN A 16 -12.98 -5.98 10.73
C GLN A 16 -13.85 -4.80 10.29
N HIS A 17 -13.79 -3.68 11.03
CA HIS A 17 -14.59 -2.47 10.77
C HIS A 17 -13.78 -1.32 10.19
N MET A 18 -12.47 -1.49 10.05
CA MET A 18 -11.57 -0.48 9.51
C MET A 18 -11.66 -0.42 7.98
N GLU A 19 -11.54 0.79 7.44
CA GLU A 19 -11.43 1.03 6.01
C GLU A 19 -10.19 0.30 5.44
N ALA A 20 -10.34 -0.29 4.26
CA ALA A 20 -9.35 -1.21 3.68
C ALA A 20 -7.99 -0.57 3.45
N ASN A 21 -7.95 0.66 2.92
CA ASN A 21 -6.71 1.37 2.63
C ASN A 21 -5.97 1.74 3.94
N LYS A 22 -6.69 2.02 5.03
CA LYS A 22 -6.10 2.17 6.37
C LYS A 22 -5.47 0.88 6.90
N ARG A 23 -6.06 -0.28 6.63
CA ARG A 23 -5.44 -1.57 6.96
C ARG A 23 -4.13 -1.76 6.20
N PHE A 24 -4.09 -1.40 4.92
CA PHE A 24 -2.86 -1.46 4.12
C PHE A 24 -1.76 -0.54 4.68
N GLU A 25 -2.08 0.70 5.06
CA GLU A 25 -1.14 1.61 5.71
C GLU A 25 -0.57 1.02 7.02
N ILE A 26 -1.43 0.42 7.85
CA ILE A 26 -1.01 -0.25 9.11
C ILE A 26 -0.07 -1.42 8.81
N CYS A 27 -0.44 -2.31 7.88
CA CYS A 27 0.39 -3.45 7.49
C CYS A 27 1.74 -3.02 6.90
N GLN A 28 1.79 -1.87 6.20
CA GLN A 28 3.02 -1.31 5.68
C GLN A 28 3.95 -0.82 6.79
N ARG A 29 3.41 -0.09 7.79
CA ARG A 29 4.18 0.50 8.90
C ARG A 29 4.50 -0.48 10.03
N CYS A 30 3.65 -1.50 10.22
CA CYS A 30 3.77 -2.49 11.29
C CYS A 30 3.74 -3.91 10.71
N PRO A 31 4.87 -4.41 10.17
CA PRO A 31 4.94 -5.75 9.56
C PRO A 31 4.51 -6.89 10.49
N ALA A 32 4.73 -6.74 11.81
CA ALA A 32 4.33 -7.72 12.83
C ALA A 32 2.81 -7.99 12.86
N LEU A 33 1.98 -7.06 12.35
CA LEU A 33 0.53 -7.22 12.28
C LEU A 33 0.03 -7.86 10.99
N ARG A 34 0.88 -8.07 9.97
CA ARG A 34 0.45 -8.57 8.64
C ARG A 34 -0.20 -9.94 8.72
N GLU A 35 0.40 -10.87 9.43
CA GLU A 35 -0.14 -12.24 9.53
C GLU A 35 -1.49 -12.25 10.28
N PHE A 36 -1.61 -11.42 11.32
CA PHE A 36 -2.88 -11.24 12.01
C PHE A 36 -3.94 -10.57 11.14
N GLU A 37 -3.57 -9.52 10.40
CA GLU A 37 -4.48 -8.80 9.51
C GLU A 37 -5.02 -9.69 8.38
N LYS A 38 -4.20 -10.55 7.80
CA LYS A 38 -4.62 -11.56 6.80
C LYS A 38 -5.66 -12.54 7.32
N SER A 39 -5.70 -12.79 8.63
CA SER A 39 -6.72 -13.66 9.25
C SER A 39 -8.11 -13.00 9.31
N VAL A 40 -8.16 -11.67 9.22
CA VAL A 40 -9.40 -10.90 9.27
C VAL A 40 -9.88 -10.64 7.84
N PRO A 41 -11.10 -11.05 7.45
CA PRO A 41 -11.62 -10.76 6.12
C PRO A 41 -11.60 -9.27 5.79
N LEU A 42 -11.16 -8.93 4.58
CA LEU A 42 -11.14 -7.55 4.08
C LEU A 42 -12.47 -7.24 3.38
N LYS A 43 -13.16 -6.18 3.82
CA LYS A 43 -14.40 -5.71 3.17
C LYS A 43 -14.10 -4.50 2.29
N ILE A 44 -14.38 -4.63 1.00
CA ILE A 44 -14.19 -3.58 -0.02
C ILE A 44 -15.47 -3.41 -0.83
N LYS A 45 -15.71 -2.19 -1.31
CA LYS A 45 -16.84 -1.83 -2.17
C LYS A 45 -16.54 -2.12 -3.64
N SER A 46 -15.30 -1.86 -4.07
CA SER A 46 -14.84 -2.05 -5.44
C SER A 46 -13.39 -2.49 -5.48
N LEU A 47 -13.07 -3.28 -6.50
CA LEU A 47 -11.72 -3.71 -6.84
C LEU A 47 -11.52 -3.57 -8.34
N VAL A 48 -10.46 -2.85 -8.73
CA VAL A 48 -10.01 -2.76 -10.12
C VAL A 48 -8.55 -3.21 -10.18
N LEU A 49 -8.29 -4.19 -11.03
CA LEU A 49 -6.94 -4.68 -11.32
C LEU A 49 -6.59 -4.32 -12.76
N LYS A 50 -5.48 -3.60 -12.95
CA LYS A 50 -4.91 -3.26 -14.25
C LYS A 50 -3.42 -3.56 -14.24
N GLU A 51 -2.82 -3.54 -15.43
CA GLU A 51 -1.39 -3.82 -15.60
C GLU A 51 -0.50 -2.87 -14.79
N SER A 52 -0.87 -1.59 -14.73
CA SER A 52 -0.08 -0.54 -14.08
C SER A 52 -0.65 -0.03 -12.76
N TYR A 53 -1.83 -0.48 -12.33
CA TYR A 53 -2.43 -0.02 -11.08
C TYR A 53 -3.45 -0.99 -10.48
N VAL A 54 -3.67 -0.83 -9.18
CA VAL A 54 -4.74 -1.47 -8.40
C VAL A 54 -5.56 -0.37 -7.77
N ALA A 55 -6.89 -0.39 -7.95
CA ALA A 55 -7.78 0.51 -7.21
C ALA A 55 -8.64 -0.28 -6.23
N VAL A 56 -8.70 0.19 -5.00
CA VAL A 56 -9.51 -0.37 -3.91
C VAL A 56 -10.38 0.75 -3.35
N ASN A 57 -11.69 0.61 -3.50
CA ASN A 57 -12.64 1.70 -3.25
C ASN A 57 -12.25 2.94 -4.06
N ASP A 58 -12.05 4.07 -3.38
CA ASP A 58 -11.71 5.37 -3.97
C ASP A 58 -10.20 5.64 -3.98
N THR A 59 -9.38 4.64 -3.62
CA THR A 59 -7.91 4.76 -3.57
C THR A 59 -7.26 3.99 -4.70
N THR A 60 -6.38 4.65 -5.46
CA THR A 60 -5.62 4.04 -6.56
C THR A 60 -4.14 3.93 -6.21
N TYR A 61 -3.63 2.70 -6.21
CA TYR A 61 -2.22 2.35 -6.07
C TYR A 61 -1.61 2.15 -7.45
N LYS A 62 -0.72 3.06 -7.87
CA LYS A 62 -0.06 3.00 -9.18
C LYS A 62 1.34 2.41 -9.05
N LEU A 63 1.75 1.62 -10.05
CA LEU A 63 3.10 1.07 -10.17
C LEU A 63 3.99 2.04 -10.95
N GLY A 64 5.03 2.57 -10.29
CA GLY A 64 6.06 3.39 -10.90
C GLY A 64 7.36 2.61 -11.10
N ILE A 65 8.01 2.75 -12.27
CA ILE A 65 9.29 2.08 -12.58
C ILE A 65 10.41 3.11 -12.76
N ILE A 66 11.23 3.29 -11.73
CA ILE A 66 12.40 4.18 -11.79
C ILE A 66 13.51 3.53 -12.63
N ARG A 67 13.95 4.23 -13.67
CA ARG A 67 14.99 3.77 -14.60
C ARG A 67 16.34 4.37 -14.19
N LYS A 68 17.30 3.51 -13.83
CA LYS A 68 18.67 3.92 -13.51
C LYS A 68 19.62 3.52 -14.64
N CYS A 69 20.16 4.51 -15.35
CA CYS A 69 21.19 4.30 -16.37
C CYS A 69 22.50 3.85 -15.70
N LYS A 70 23.12 2.79 -16.22
CA LYS A 70 24.36 2.21 -15.64
C LYS A 70 25.62 2.96 -16.05
N VAL A 71 25.59 3.67 -17.19
CA VAL A 71 26.73 4.37 -17.77
C VAL A 71 26.28 5.76 -18.18
N GLY A 72 27.05 6.77 -17.78
CA GLY A 72 26.76 8.18 -18.07
C GLY A 72 25.56 8.76 -17.32
N GLU A 73 25.29 10.04 -17.58
CA GLU A 73 24.08 10.70 -17.08
C GLU A 73 22.85 10.15 -17.81
N ALA A 74 21.76 9.96 -17.07
CA ALA A 74 20.50 9.55 -17.67
C ALA A 74 19.99 10.67 -18.61
N PRO A 75 19.45 10.34 -19.80
CA PRO A 75 18.84 11.33 -20.66
C PRO A 75 17.76 12.14 -19.92
N ARG A 76 17.59 13.42 -20.25
CA ARG A 76 16.64 14.33 -19.57
C ARG A 76 15.21 13.78 -19.46
N TYR A 77 14.73 13.07 -20.48
CA TYR A 77 13.38 12.48 -20.44
C TYR A 77 13.26 11.35 -19.40
N VAL A 78 14.36 10.65 -19.10
CA VAL A 78 14.41 9.60 -18.08
C VAL A 78 14.44 10.22 -16.69
N THR A 79 15.25 11.26 -16.48
CA THR A 79 15.29 11.96 -15.18
C THR A 79 13.94 12.59 -14.86
N TYR A 80 13.33 13.28 -15.83
CA TYR A 80 11.99 13.86 -15.68
C TYR A 80 10.94 12.79 -15.36
N ALA A 81 10.93 11.66 -16.10
CA ALA A 81 10.00 10.58 -15.81
C ALA A 81 10.19 10.01 -14.39
N ASN A 82 11.45 9.82 -13.96
CA ASN A 82 11.76 9.32 -12.61
C ASN A 82 11.29 10.28 -11.51
N GLU A 83 11.45 11.59 -11.70
CA GLU A 83 10.96 12.62 -10.76
C GLU A 83 9.43 12.59 -10.63
N MET A 84 8.74 12.28 -11.73
CA MET A 84 7.28 12.08 -11.75
C MET A 84 6.86 10.67 -11.27
N GLY A 85 7.79 9.87 -10.75
CA GLY A 85 7.53 8.53 -10.24
C GLY A 85 7.34 7.46 -11.33
N CYS A 86 7.58 7.79 -12.61
CA CYS A 86 7.39 6.90 -13.77
C CYS A 86 6.01 6.24 -13.80
N VAL A 87 4.99 7.02 -13.47
CA VAL A 87 3.59 6.60 -13.50
C VAL A 87 2.98 7.04 -14.82
N TRP A 88 2.45 6.08 -15.59
CA TRP A 88 1.75 6.34 -16.84
C TRP A 88 0.24 6.38 -16.57
N ASP A 89 -0.47 7.35 -17.13
CA ASP A 89 -1.92 7.51 -16.99
C ASP A 89 -2.71 6.55 -17.90
#